data_AF-A0A2K2U4H9-F1
#
_entry.id   AF-A0A2K2U4H9-F1
#
_cell.length_a   1.000
_cell.length_b   1.000
_cell.length_c   1.000
_cell.angle_alpha   90.00
_cell.angle_beta   90.00
_cell.angle_gamma   90.00
#
_symmetry.space_group_name_H-M   'P 1'
#
loop_
_entity.id
_entity.type
_entity.pdbx_description
1 polymer ?
#
loop_
_entity_poly.entity_id
_entity_poly.type
_entity_poly.pdbx_seq_one_letter_code
_entity_poly.pdbx_strand_id
1 'polypeptide(L)'
;MNLTRENVVVAVGALVAVVLQVAVAPNVAIFAAQPNFLLAYVLTVAIANPLGAGPVLPFALGLLFDLLGTGPVGGMALLFTLASLAASRAFAVLDNDTLFMPLAILVAASFAVEMLYGILLVALGSPVGLADAFFYRALPCALYDCVVALVLYPLVVRLVSGAAQDRGPRTPRLR
;
A
#
# COMPACT_ATOMS: atom_id res chain seq x y z
N MET A 1 -10.29 17.72 -14.20
CA MET A 1 -9.04 17.05 -13.77
C MET A 1 -8.18 16.82 -15.01
N ASN A 2 -6.97 17.36 -15.07
CA ASN A 2 -6.05 17.08 -16.18
C ASN A 2 -5.52 15.65 -16.01
N LEU A 3 -5.83 14.76 -16.96
CA LEU A 3 -5.31 13.39 -17.01
C LEU A 3 -3.85 13.43 -17.44
N THR A 4 -2.94 13.50 -16.46
CA THR A 4 -1.51 13.31 -16.71
C THR A 4 -1.23 11.82 -16.87
N ARG A 5 -0.22 11.46 -17.68
CA ARG A 5 0.21 10.06 -17.87
C ARG A 5 0.51 9.35 -16.54
N GLU A 6 1.06 10.09 -15.59
CA GLU A 6 1.32 9.63 -14.21
C GLU A 6 0.03 9.19 -13.50
N ASN A 7 -1.02 10.00 -13.56
CA ASN A 7 -2.32 9.67 -12.97
C ASN A 7 -2.95 8.44 -13.64
N VAL A 8 -2.72 8.25 -14.95
CA VAL A 8 -3.19 7.06 -15.68
C VAL A 8 -2.44 5.82 -15.21
N VAL A 9 -1.12 5.88 -15.07
CA VAL A 9 -0.31 4.75 -14.58
C VAL A 9 -0.73 4.37 -13.15
N VAL A 10 -0.95 5.36 -12.29
CA VAL A 10 -1.45 5.12 -10.93
C VAL A 10 -2.87 4.51 -10.95
N ALA A 11 -3.77 5.03 -11.78
CA ALA A 11 -5.12 4.48 -11.88
C ALA A 11 -5.13 3.03 -12.40
N VAL A 12 -4.31 2.71 -13.41
CA VAL A 12 -4.18 1.36 -13.95
C VAL A 12 -3.56 0.43 -12.91
N GLY A 13 -2.51 0.87 -12.20
CA GLY A 13 -1.91 0.10 -11.12
C GLY A 13 -2.90 -0.20 -10.00
N ALA A 14 -3.72 0.78 -9.61
CA ALA A 14 -4.79 0.59 -8.64
C ALA A 14 -5.81 -0.46 -9.12
N LEU A 15 -6.23 -0.40 -10.38
CA LEU A 15 -7.16 -1.36 -10.97
C LEU A 15 -6.57 -2.79 -10.94
N VAL A 16 -5.29 -2.95 -11.30
CA VAL A 16 -4.60 -4.24 -11.21
C VAL A 16 -4.55 -4.74 -9.77
N ALA A 17 -4.24 -3.88 -8.80
CA ALA A 17 -4.22 -4.24 -7.39
C ALA A 17 -5.60 -4.70 -6.89
N VAL A 18 -6.69 -4.06 -7.35
CA VAL A 18 -8.07 -4.50 -7.06
C VAL A 18 -8.34 -5.89 -7.63
N VAL A 19 -7.97 -6.13 -8.89
CA VAL A 19 -8.14 -7.45 -9.51
C VAL A 19 -7.36 -8.51 -8.75
N LEU A 20 -6.10 -8.24 -8.36
CA LEU A 20 -5.31 -9.15 -7.55
C LEU A 20 -5.93 -9.39 -6.16
N GLN A 21 -6.46 -8.35 -5.53
CA GLN A 21 -7.13 -8.46 -4.22
C GLN A 21 -8.35 -9.37 -4.28
N VAL A 22 -9.16 -9.27 -5.33
CA VAL A 22 -10.40 -10.06 -5.44
C VAL A 22 -10.15 -11.46 -6.01
N ALA A 23 -9.29 -11.57 -7.03
CA ALA A 23 -9.09 -12.82 -7.75
C ALA A 23 -7.95 -13.69 -7.20
N VAL A 24 -6.90 -13.10 -6.63
CA VAL A 24 -5.70 -13.84 -6.21
C VAL A 24 -5.65 -14.00 -4.70
N ALA A 25 -5.89 -12.93 -3.93
CA ALA A 25 -5.74 -12.95 -2.46
C ALA A 25 -6.50 -14.10 -1.76
N PRO A 26 -7.75 -14.42 -2.12
CA PRO A 26 -8.46 -15.54 -1.51
C PRO A 26 -7.86 -16.90 -1.86
N ASN A 27 -7.22 -17.02 -3.03
CA ASN A 27 -6.66 -18.28 -3.53
C ASN A 27 -5.25 -18.58 -3.01
N VAL A 28 -4.54 -17.55 -2.52
CA VAL A 28 -3.20 -17.69 -1.91
C VAL A 28 -3.24 -17.54 -0.39
N ALA A 29 -4.43 -17.56 0.20
CA ALA A 29 -4.63 -17.53 1.64
C ALA A 29 -3.92 -18.72 2.30
N ILE A 30 -3.07 -18.47 3.31
CA ILE A 30 -2.52 -19.53 4.15
C ILE A 30 -2.97 -19.26 5.58
N PHE A 31 -3.69 -20.23 6.16
CA PHE A 31 -4.45 -20.07 7.41
C PHE A 31 -5.53 -18.97 7.31
N ALA A 32 -5.63 -18.11 8.32
CA ALA A 32 -6.55 -16.97 8.36
C ALA A 32 -5.96 -15.69 7.73
N ALA A 33 -4.75 -15.77 7.18
CA ALA A 33 -4.02 -14.62 6.63
C ALA A 33 -4.08 -14.61 5.10
N GLN A 34 -4.48 -13.47 4.55
CA GLN A 34 -4.51 -13.19 3.12
C GLN A 34 -3.62 -11.99 2.82
N PRO A 35 -2.91 -11.98 1.68
CA PRO A 35 -2.12 -10.81 1.30
C PRO A 35 -3.02 -9.62 0.99
N ASN A 36 -2.54 -8.43 1.35
CA ASN A 36 -3.23 -7.18 1.10
C ASN A 36 -2.58 -6.43 -0.06
N PHE A 37 -2.96 -6.80 -1.29
CA PHE A 37 -2.43 -6.20 -2.50
C PHE A 37 -2.78 -4.71 -2.61
N LEU A 38 -3.92 -4.28 -2.06
CA LEU A 38 -4.31 -2.88 -2.04
C LEU A 38 -3.39 -2.06 -1.12
N LEU A 39 -3.09 -2.57 0.07
CA LEU A 39 -2.15 -1.94 0.99
C LEU A 39 -0.74 -1.84 0.40
N ALA A 40 -0.25 -2.95 -0.15
CA ALA A 40 1.06 -3.01 -0.78
C ALA A 40 1.17 -1.97 -1.92
N TYR A 41 0.15 -1.87 -2.76
CA TYR A 41 0.10 -0.89 -3.84
C TYR A 41 0.11 0.55 -3.31
N VAL A 42 -0.75 0.86 -2.34
CA VAL A 42 -0.84 2.19 -1.71
C VAL A 42 0.49 2.62 -1.12
N LEU A 43 1.13 1.76 -0.33
CA LEU A 43 2.42 2.05 0.30
C LEU A 43 3.52 2.24 -0.75
N THR A 44 3.49 1.45 -1.82
CA THR A 44 4.49 1.59 -2.88
C THR A 44 4.34 2.92 -3.63
N VAL A 45 3.11 3.35 -3.93
CA VAL A 45 2.86 4.66 -4.54
C VAL A 45 3.29 5.80 -3.61
N ALA A 46 2.98 5.68 -2.31
CA ALA A 46 3.38 6.63 -1.28
C ALA A 46 4.91 6.80 -1.19
N ILE A 47 5.65 5.69 -1.23
CA ILE A 47 7.11 5.71 -1.19
C ILE A 47 7.72 6.19 -2.51
N ALA A 48 7.13 5.82 -3.65
CA ALA A 48 7.62 6.22 -4.97
C ALA A 48 7.38 7.71 -5.29
N ASN A 49 6.35 8.33 -4.70
CA ASN A 49 6.07 9.75 -4.86
C ASN A 49 5.73 10.41 -3.50
N PRO A 50 6.71 10.56 -2.60
CA PRO A 50 6.48 10.96 -1.21
C PRO A 50 5.96 12.40 -1.05
N LEU A 51 6.17 13.27 -2.06
CA LEU A 51 5.69 14.66 -2.05
C LEU A 51 4.35 14.83 -2.78
N GLY A 52 3.98 13.89 -3.65
CA GLY A 52 2.76 13.95 -4.47
C GLY A 52 1.66 12.97 -4.06
N ALA A 53 1.93 12.04 -3.14
CA ALA A 53 0.96 11.08 -2.64
C ALA A 53 -0.09 11.75 -1.73
N GLY A 54 -1.17 12.26 -2.35
CA GLY A 54 -2.33 12.79 -1.63
C GLY A 54 -3.15 11.70 -0.93
N PRO A 55 -4.01 12.06 0.04
CA PRO A 55 -4.76 11.09 0.85
C PRO A 55 -5.92 10.41 0.10
N VAL A 56 -6.27 10.88 -1.10
CA VAL A 56 -7.47 10.43 -1.83
C VAL A 56 -7.33 8.97 -2.28
N LEU A 57 -6.19 8.60 -2.86
CA LEU A 57 -5.93 7.23 -3.33
C LEU A 57 -5.95 6.20 -2.17
N PRO A 58 -5.15 6.37 -1.08
CA PRO A 58 -5.18 5.42 0.03
C PRO A 58 -6.55 5.34 0.69
N PHE A 59 -7.25 6.47 0.85
CA PHE A 59 -8.60 6.49 1.40
C PHE A 59 -9.58 5.69 0.52
N ALA A 60 -9.59 5.95 -0.79
CA ALA A 60 -10.49 5.29 -1.72
C ALA A 60 -10.24 3.78 -1.81
N LEU A 61 -8.98 3.34 -1.87
CA LEU A 61 -8.64 1.93 -1.92
C LEU A 61 -8.87 1.23 -0.58
N GLY A 62 -8.64 1.90 0.55
CA GLY A 62 -8.96 1.34 1.86
C GLY A 62 -10.48 1.22 2.08
N LEU A 63 -11.25 2.19 1.61
CA LEU A 63 -12.72 2.12 1.62
C LEU A 63 -13.21 0.99 0.71
N LEU A 64 -12.62 0.83 -0.47
CA LEU A 64 -12.93 -0.29 -1.36
C LEU A 64 -12.61 -1.64 -0.69
N PHE A 65 -11.46 -1.75 -0.02
CA PHE A 65 -11.11 -2.95 0.76
C PHE A 65 -12.19 -3.25 1.81
N ASP A 66 -12.61 -2.24 2.57
CA ASP A 66 -13.64 -2.40 3.59
C ASP A 66 -14.99 -2.86 2.99
N LEU A 67 -15.36 -2.36 1.81
CA LEU A 67 -16.59 -2.74 1.10
C LEU A 67 -16.54 -4.13 0.45
N LEU A 68 -15.35 -4.61 0.11
CA LEU A 68 -15.14 -5.97 -0.42
C LEU A 68 -15.12 -7.03 0.68
N GLY A 69 -14.80 -6.63 1.92
CA GLY A 69 -14.72 -7.50 3.08
C GLY A 69 -16.00 -7.51 3.93
N THR A 70 -15.94 -8.26 5.03
CA THR A 70 -16.99 -8.31 6.06
C THR A 70 -16.60 -7.53 7.33
N GLY A 71 -15.55 -6.73 7.24
CA GLY A 71 -15.02 -5.95 8.35
C GLY A 71 -15.75 -4.63 8.57
N PRO A 72 -15.34 -3.85 9.58
CA PRO A 72 -15.90 -2.52 9.83
C PRO A 72 -15.58 -1.54 8.70
N VAL A 73 -16.63 -0.92 8.15
CA VAL A 73 -16.50 0.07 7.08
C VAL A 73 -15.78 1.32 7.58
N GLY A 74 -14.70 1.71 6.87
CA GLY A 74 -13.88 2.88 7.18
C GLY A 74 -12.63 2.56 7.99
N GLY A 75 -12.49 1.35 8.53
CA GLY A 75 -11.30 0.93 9.29
C GLY A 75 -10.05 0.94 8.42
N MET A 76 -10.07 0.23 7.28
CA MET A 76 -8.92 0.20 6.38
C MET A 76 -8.76 1.50 5.60
N ALA A 77 -9.86 2.21 5.31
CA ALA A 77 -9.78 3.57 4.74
C ALA A 77 -8.92 4.51 5.59
N LEU A 78 -9.14 4.50 6.91
CA LEU A 78 -8.35 5.29 7.86
C LEU A 78 -6.90 4.80 7.94
N LEU A 79 -6.70 3.49 8.12
CA LEU A 79 -5.36 2.92 8.28
C LEU A 79 -4.49 3.09 7.04
N PHE A 80 -5.03 2.90 5.84
CA PHE A 80 -4.30 3.12 4.59
C PHE A 80 -3.87 4.57 4.46
N THR A 81 -4.74 5.51 4.81
CA THR A 81 -4.45 6.93 4.72
C THR A 81 -3.32 7.32 5.69
N LEU A 82 -3.41 6.88 6.94
CA LEU A 82 -2.37 7.13 7.94
C LEU A 82 -1.03 6.47 7.57
N ALA A 83 -1.07 5.21 7.13
CA ALA A 83 0.13 4.47 6.76
C ALA A 83 0.80 5.06 5.51
N SER A 84 0.02 5.46 4.51
CA SER A 84 0.53 6.15 3.32
C SER A 84 1.22 7.47 3.69
N LEU A 85 0.61 8.27 4.56
CA LEU A 85 1.20 9.53 5.02
C LEU A 85 2.49 9.27 5.82
N ALA A 86 2.46 8.35 6.77
CA ALA A 86 3.61 8.00 7.58
C ALA A 86 4.76 7.45 6.73
N ALA A 87 4.49 6.53 5.80
CA ALA A 87 5.48 5.94 4.91
C ALA A 87 6.11 6.97 3.97
N SER A 88 5.31 7.87 3.38
CA SER A 88 5.80 8.96 2.53
C SER A 88 6.77 9.86 3.30
N ARG A 89 6.42 10.22 4.54
CA ARG A 89 7.25 11.08 5.40
C ARG A 89 8.50 10.37 5.89
N ALA A 90 8.38 9.11 6.30
CA ALA A 90 9.51 8.29 6.70
C ALA A 90 10.52 8.18 5.55
N PHE A 91 10.06 7.91 4.34
CA PHE A 91 10.94 7.81 3.19
C PHE A 91 11.61 9.15 2.84
N ALA A 92 10.85 10.25 2.86
CA ALA A 92 11.41 11.59 2.61
C ALA A 92 12.45 12.04 3.65
N VAL A 93 12.33 11.59 4.90
CA VAL A 93 13.29 11.93 5.97
C VAL A 93 14.53 11.05 5.93
N LEU A 94 14.36 9.77 5.57
CA LEU A 94 15.46 8.81 5.55
C LEU A 94 16.41 9.01 4.37
N ASP A 95 15.97 9.70 3.29
CA ASP A 95 16.75 10.18 2.14
C ASP A 95 17.90 9.24 1.74
N ASN A 96 17.53 7.97 1.47
CA ASN A 96 18.48 6.88 1.32
C ASN A 96 18.40 6.29 -0.09
N ASP A 97 19.53 6.28 -0.80
CA ASP A 97 19.64 5.79 -2.20
C ASP A 97 19.58 4.25 -2.34
N THR A 98 19.39 3.54 -1.23
CA THR A 98 19.35 2.07 -1.22
C THR A 98 17.94 1.53 -1.34
N LEU A 99 17.77 0.42 -2.07
CA LEU A 99 16.47 -0.30 -2.16
C LEU A 99 16.02 -0.88 -0.81
N PHE A 100 16.92 -0.98 0.17
CA PHE A 100 16.65 -1.56 1.48
C PHE A 100 15.68 -0.70 2.31
N MET A 101 15.84 0.62 2.28
CA MET A 101 15.03 1.54 3.09
C MET A 101 13.54 1.55 2.71
N PRO A 102 13.17 1.67 1.42
CA PRO A 102 11.80 1.52 0.95
C PRO A 102 11.15 0.20 1.38
N LEU A 103 11.88 -0.91 1.24
CA LEU A 103 11.40 -2.24 1.61
C LEU A 103 11.15 -2.32 3.11
N ALA A 104 12.08 -1.83 3.94
CA ALA A 104 11.91 -1.80 5.39
C ALA A 104 10.69 -0.97 5.80
N ILE A 105 10.45 0.19 5.18
CA ILE A 105 9.28 1.02 5.44
C ILE A 105 8.00 0.28 5.04
N LEU A 106 7.97 -0.34 3.86
CA LEU A 106 6.78 -1.05 3.36
C LEU A 106 6.41 -2.22 4.30
N VAL A 107 7.40 -3.00 4.73
CA VAL A 107 7.20 -4.09 5.70
C VAL A 107 6.69 -3.59 7.04
N ALA A 108 7.37 -2.58 7.60
CA ALA A 108 7.02 -2.04 8.91
C ALA A 108 5.61 -1.41 8.90
N ALA A 109 5.29 -0.66 7.85
CA ALA A 109 3.97 -0.04 7.69
C ALA A 109 2.86 -1.08 7.49
N SER A 110 3.11 -2.14 6.70
CA SER A 110 2.11 -3.18 6.47
C SER A 110 1.80 -3.97 7.74
N PHE A 111 2.85 -4.37 8.47
CA PHE A 111 2.71 -5.00 9.77
C PHE A 111 1.94 -4.12 10.77
N ALA A 112 2.28 -2.83 10.84
CA ALA A 112 1.59 -1.89 11.71
C ALA A 112 0.10 -1.76 11.36
N VAL A 113 -0.25 -1.71 10.08
CA VAL A 113 -1.65 -1.65 9.63
C VAL A 113 -2.42 -2.91 10.03
N GLU A 114 -1.91 -4.10 9.76
CA GLU A 114 -2.60 -5.34 10.12
C GLU A 114 -2.74 -5.51 11.64
N MET A 115 -1.73 -5.09 12.40
CA MET A 115 -1.79 -5.08 13.87
C MET A 115 -2.83 -4.10 14.39
N LEU A 116 -2.84 -2.87 13.89
CA LEU A 116 -3.82 -1.85 14.27
C LEU A 116 -5.24 -2.25 13.87
N TYR A 117 -5.40 -2.90 12.71
CA TYR A 117 -6.69 -3.42 12.30
C TYR A 117 -7.16 -4.57 13.20
N GLY A 118 -6.26 -5.47 13.59
CA GLY A 118 -6.53 -6.49 14.59
C GLY A 118 -7.04 -5.90 15.91
N ILE A 119 -6.35 -4.87 16.43
CA ILE A 119 -6.77 -4.14 17.64
C ILE A 119 -8.14 -3.51 17.45
N LEU A 120 -8.39 -2.89 16.29
CA LEU A 120 -9.67 -2.27 15.96
C LEU A 120 -10.82 -3.29 15.95
N LEU A 121 -10.59 -4.51 15.43
CA LEU A 121 -11.57 -5.59 15.48
C LEU A 121 -11.90 -6.01 16.92
N VAL A 122 -10.89 -6.14 17.79
CA VAL A 122 -11.11 -6.46 19.20
C VAL A 122 -11.88 -5.35 19.91
N ALA A 123 -11.50 -4.09 19.67
CA ALA A 123 -12.17 -2.93 20.26
C ALA A 123 -13.65 -2.82 19.85
N LEU A 124 -14.00 -3.30 18.65
CA LEU A 124 -15.37 -3.36 18.15
C LEU A 124 -16.15 -4.61 18.60
N GLY A 125 -15.58 -5.44 19.48
CA GLY A 125 -16.25 -6.59 20.07
C GLY A 125 -16.19 -7.86 19.21
N SER A 126 -15.27 -7.94 18.25
CA SER A 126 -15.00 -9.20 17.53
C SER A 126 -14.54 -10.29 18.52
N PRO A 127 -14.97 -11.55 18.37
CA PRO A 127 -14.57 -12.64 19.27
C PRO A 127 -13.09 -13.04 19.15
N VAL A 128 -12.34 -12.41 18.24
CA VAL A 128 -10.92 -12.67 18.02
C VAL A 128 -10.10 -12.10 19.18
N GLY A 129 -9.32 -12.93 19.86
CA GLY A 129 -8.40 -12.46 20.89
C GLY A 129 -7.23 -11.66 20.29
N LEU A 130 -6.65 -10.72 21.07
CA LEU A 130 -5.48 -9.96 20.61
C LEU A 130 -4.28 -10.84 20.26
N ALA A 131 -4.06 -11.92 21.03
CA ALA A 131 -3.03 -12.90 20.73
C ALA A 131 -3.28 -13.60 19.37
N ASP A 132 -4.53 -13.94 19.07
CA ASP A 132 -4.87 -14.58 17.80
C ASP A 132 -4.74 -13.61 16.63
N ALA A 133 -5.15 -12.35 16.80
CA ALA A 133 -4.94 -11.30 15.81
C ALA A 133 -3.45 -11.07 15.52
N PHE A 134 -2.58 -11.22 16.53
CA PHE A 134 -1.13 -11.13 16.34
C PHE A 134 -0.57 -12.37 15.63
N PHE A 135 -0.77 -13.57 16.20
CA PHE A 135 -0.10 -14.80 15.76
C PHE A 135 -0.68 -15.38 14.47
N TYR A 136 -1.99 -15.27 14.25
CA TYR A 136 -2.65 -15.90 13.11
C TYR A 136 -3.02 -14.93 11.99
N ARG A 137 -2.82 -13.62 12.20
CA ARG A 137 -3.06 -12.59 11.19
C ARG A 137 -1.86 -11.66 10.98
N ALA A 138 -1.51 -10.83 11.97
CA ALA A 138 -0.49 -9.79 11.77
C ALA A 138 0.89 -10.36 11.40
N LEU A 139 1.36 -11.38 12.12
CA LEU A 139 2.65 -12.03 11.84
C LEU A 139 2.69 -12.71 10.46
N PRO A 140 1.73 -13.59 10.12
CA PRO A 140 1.69 -14.21 8.80
C PRO A 140 1.52 -13.19 7.67
N CYS A 141 0.61 -12.21 7.81
CA CYS A 141 0.42 -11.15 6.80
C CYS A 141 1.69 -10.34 6.60
N ALA A 142 2.41 -9.94 7.65
CA ALA A 142 3.66 -9.20 7.49
C ALA A 142 4.76 -10.03 6.81
N LEU A 143 4.84 -11.33 7.08
CA LEU A 143 5.74 -12.23 6.35
C LEU A 143 5.37 -12.31 4.86
N TYR A 144 4.07 -12.36 4.53
CA TYR A 144 3.60 -12.29 3.15
C TYR A 144 3.94 -10.96 2.50
N ASP A 145 3.63 -9.86 3.17
CA ASP A 145 3.84 -8.51 2.68
C ASP A 145 5.34 -8.24 2.49
N CYS A 146 6.23 -8.80 3.31
CA CYS A 146 7.68 -8.83 3.05
C CYS A 146 8.01 -9.45 1.68
N VAL A 147 7.51 -10.66 1.43
CA VAL A 147 7.79 -11.38 0.18
C VAL A 147 7.19 -10.64 -1.02
N VAL A 148 5.95 -10.18 -0.89
CA VAL A 148 5.24 -9.43 -1.92
C VAL A 148 5.93 -8.09 -2.20
N ALA A 149 6.38 -7.37 -1.17
CA ALA A 149 7.14 -6.13 -1.29
C ALA A 149 8.45 -6.32 -2.04
N LEU A 150 9.20 -7.38 -1.72
CA LEU A 150 10.46 -7.70 -2.41
C LEU A 150 10.25 -7.89 -3.92
N VAL A 151 9.10 -8.43 -4.32
CA VAL A 151 8.76 -8.66 -5.74
C VAL A 151 8.16 -7.41 -6.39
N LEU A 152 7.19 -6.76 -5.74
CA LEU A 152 6.45 -5.62 -6.31
C LEU A 152 7.28 -4.33 -6.35
N TYR A 153 8.11 -4.07 -5.34
CA TYR A 153 8.85 -2.82 -5.23
C TYR A 153 9.70 -2.51 -6.48
N PRO A 154 10.57 -3.41 -6.99
CA PRO A 154 11.37 -3.11 -8.18
C PRO A 154 10.52 -2.95 -9.45
N LEU A 155 9.37 -3.62 -9.55
CA LEU A 155 8.44 -3.51 -10.68
C LEU A 155 7.75 -2.15 -10.71
N VAL A 156 7.18 -1.73 -9.58
CA VAL A 156 6.45 -0.46 -9.48
C VAL A 156 7.39 0.73 -9.60
N VAL A 157 8.58 0.68 -8.97
CA VAL A 157 9.58 1.74 -9.11
C VAL A 157 9.92 1.94 -10.58
N ARG A 158 10.17 0.89 -11.37
CA ARG A 158 10.47 1.01 -12.80
C ARG A 158 9.32 1.63 -13.61
N LEU A 159 8.08 1.29 -13.28
CA LEU A 159 6.90 1.79 -13.99
C LEU A 159 6.63 3.26 -13.66
N VAL A 160 6.78 3.65 -12.39
CA VAL A 160 6.57 5.03 -11.92
C VAL A 160 7.74 5.94 -12.30
N SER A 161 8.99 5.48 -12.15
CA SER A 161 10.18 6.24 -12.54
C SER A 161 10.31 6.36 -14.06
N GLY A 162 9.96 5.33 -14.82
CA GLY A 162 9.88 5.40 -16.28
C GLY A 162 8.84 6.42 -16.77
N ALA A 163 7.75 6.61 -16.03
CA ALA A 163 6.77 7.66 -16.31
C ALA A 163 7.28 9.07 -15.95
N ALA A 164 8.13 9.20 -14.92
CA ALA A 164 8.79 10.44 -14.53
C ALA A 164 9.96 10.83 -15.47
N GLN A 165 10.70 9.86 -16.02
CA GLN A 165 11.82 10.06 -16.93
C GLN A 165 11.40 10.65 -18.30
N ASP A 166 10.16 10.39 -18.75
CA ASP A 166 9.58 11.03 -19.94
C ASP A 166 9.34 12.55 -19.78
N ARG A 167 9.59 13.10 -18.58
CA ARG A 167 9.75 14.54 -18.32
C ARG A 167 11.23 14.98 -18.37
N GLY A 168 12.05 14.38 -19.22
CA GLY A 168 13.38 14.91 -19.57
C GLY A 168 13.30 16.40 -19.92
N PRO A 169 14.35 17.19 -19.61
CA PRO A 169 14.28 18.65 -19.59
C PRO A 169 13.74 19.16 -20.92
N ARG A 170 12.56 19.80 -20.87
CA ARG A 170 12.06 20.59 -21.97
C ARG A 170 13.07 21.70 -22.18
N THR A 171 13.98 21.52 -23.14
CA THR A 171 14.87 22.57 -23.62
C THR A 171 14.01 23.81 -23.85
N PRO A 172 14.27 24.93 -23.16
CA PRO A 172 13.55 26.16 -23.45
C PRO A 172 13.87 26.51 -24.89
N ARG A 173 12.86 26.48 -25.77
CA ARG A 173 13.00 27.08 -27.09
C ARG A 173 13.01 28.59 -26.86
N LEU A 174 14.21 29.14 -26.78
CA LEU A 174 14.45 30.56 -26.98
C LEU A 174 13.97 30.87 -28.42
N ARG A 175 12.85 31.56 -28.52
CA ARG A 175 12.44 32.34 -29.69
C ARG A 175 12.28 33.77 -29.24
#